data_AF-A0A2V9ZV84-F1
#
_entry.id   AF-A0A2V9ZV84-F1
#
_cell.length_a   1.000
_cell.length_b   1.000
_cell.length_c   1.000
_cell.angle_alpha   90.00
_cell.angle_beta   90.00
_cell.angle_gamma   90.00
#
_symmetry.space_group_name_H-M   'P 1'
#
loop_
_entity.id
_entity.type
_entity.pdbx_description
1 polymer ?
#
loop_
_entity_poly.entity_id
_entity_poly.type
_entity_poly.pdbx_seq_one_letter_code
_entity_poly.pdbx_strand_id
1 'polypeptide(L)'
;MKFGINFIHEPVFGGELASDPETLVHFDQDPSFYVNNGISIAPAFDPACAADSSACPPDASAEFSAGGNGHFSQSVQRLGLYAQDSWRLTPSFTLNYGLRYDTSFGLFDSNGAGQSQNPALPLLEIPGAPVPFGVPHDYRKAFAPRLGIAYAPGVSGNTVIRAGVGLYYNDLGQNGWVDAFRAVSAPLGEQAALIDPRYHTPYALQASAGVEHTFNRNWAANVFYEHQQGVHQYRRYEYVAGVTLPNGIDNNISLFKSDNRSRYDGVSFVVQHNSRWLNLTAHYTLANATTWGATVGELFDYVNGVSDVRNPFGPGDHGPSGEDVRHRFVLAGTAHLPWKIELSTLSQFESARPFTMADGADDLNGDGIVG
;
A
#
# COMPACT_ATOMS: atom_id res chain seq x y z
N MET A 1 -26.33 -23.35 1.10
CA MET A 1 -24.97 -23.46 0.56
C MET A 1 -24.86 -22.91 -0.87
N LYS A 2 -23.86 -22.08 -1.15
CA LYS A 2 -23.52 -21.53 -2.47
C LYS A 2 -22.04 -21.83 -2.76
N PHE A 3 -21.74 -22.19 -4.00
CA PHE A 3 -20.37 -22.33 -4.48
C PHE A 3 -20.20 -21.57 -5.80
N GLY A 4 -18.97 -21.25 -6.16
CA GLY A 4 -18.70 -20.62 -7.44
C GLY A 4 -17.22 -20.60 -7.79
N ILE A 5 -16.99 -20.23 -9.04
CA ILE A 5 -15.68 -20.18 -9.68
C ILE A 5 -15.57 -18.82 -10.35
N ASN A 6 -14.46 -18.13 -10.09
CA ASN A 6 -14.07 -16.91 -10.77
C ASN A 6 -12.82 -17.23 -11.58
N PHE A 7 -12.85 -16.95 -12.87
CA PHE A 7 -11.68 -17.01 -13.72
C PHE A 7 -11.52 -15.66 -14.41
N ILE A 8 -10.36 -15.06 -14.26
CA ILE A 8 -10.00 -13.79 -14.87
C ILE A 8 -8.76 -14.04 -15.71
N HIS A 9 -8.79 -13.62 -16.98
CA HIS A 9 -7.62 -13.63 -17.83
C HIS A 9 -7.33 -12.20 -18.29
N GLU A 10 -6.16 -11.72 -17.93
CA GLU A 10 -5.60 -10.44 -18.32
C GLU A 10 -4.50 -10.73 -19.34
N PRO A 11 -4.84 -10.83 -20.65
CA PRO A 11 -3.89 -11.28 -21.68
C PRO A 11 -2.74 -10.30 -21.89
N VAL A 12 -2.99 -9.02 -21.61
CA VAL A 12 -2.00 -7.96 -21.59
C VAL A 12 -2.24 -7.16 -20.33
N PHE A 13 -1.35 -7.34 -19.37
CA PHE A 13 -1.24 -6.51 -18.19
C PHE A 13 0.16 -5.90 -18.22
N GLY A 14 0.26 -4.63 -18.56
CA GLY A 14 1.53 -3.99 -18.85
C GLY A 14 1.47 -2.48 -18.76
N GLY A 15 2.64 -1.87 -18.85
CA GLY A 15 2.81 -0.44 -18.78
C GLY A 15 4.12 -0.03 -19.44
N GLU A 16 4.31 1.28 -19.54
CA GLU A 16 5.53 1.89 -20.01
C GLU A 16 5.86 3.00 -19.02
N LEU A 17 7.08 2.99 -18.48
CA LEU A 17 7.63 4.12 -17.73
C LEU A 17 8.24 5.11 -18.72
N ALA A 18 8.40 6.37 -18.32
CA ALA A 18 8.88 7.45 -19.19
C ALA A 18 10.10 7.00 -20.02
N SER A 19 9.98 7.09 -21.34
CA SER A 19 11.06 6.75 -22.27
C SER A 19 12.05 7.89 -22.47
N ASP A 20 11.66 9.10 -22.07
CA ASP A 20 12.52 10.25 -21.99
C ASP A 20 13.29 10.24 -20.65
N PRO A 21 14.56 10.66 -20.63
CA PRO A 21 15.28 10.86 -19.39
C PRO A 21 14.60 11.91 -18.53
N GLU A 22 14.35 11.58 -17.28
CA GLU A 22 13.70 12.45 -16.29
C GLU A 22 14.68 12.77 -15.16
N THR A 23 14.56 13.97 -14.60
CA THR A 23 15.24 14.35 -13.37
C THR A 23 14.18 14.78 -12.38
N LEU A 24 14.05 14.01 -11.30
CA LEU A 24 13.24 14.40 -10.16
C LEU A 24 14.12 15.19 -9.20
N VAL A 25 13.68 16.37 -8.79
CA VAL A 25 14.38 17.18 -7.80
C VAL A 25 13.55 17.20 -6.53
N HIS A 26 14.11 16.71 -5.43
CA HIS A 26 13.51 16.74 -4.11
C HIS A 26 14.00 17.98 -3.36
N PHE A 27 13.08 18.65 -2.66
CA PHE A 27 13.38 19.76 -1.76
C PHE A 27 12.92 19.37 -0.37
N ASP A 28 13.84 19.35 0.58
CA ASP A 28 13.54 18.85 1.93
C ASP A 28 12.78 19.89 2.77
N GLN A 29 12.82 21.15 2.35
CA GLN A 29 12.17 22.27 3.04
C GLN A 29 11.00 22.84 2.24
N ASP A 30 10.10 23.54 2.93
CA ASP A 30 9.02 24.23 2.24
C ASP A 30 9.54 25.48 1.48
N PRO A 31 8.83 25.95 0.43
CA PRO A 31 9.29 27.08 -0.37
C PRO A 31 9.60 28.37 0.42
N SER A 32 8.96 28.58 1.58
CA SER A 32 9.22 29.76 2.41
C SER A 32 10.58 29.69 3.09
N PHE A 33 11.12 28.51 3.40
CA PHE A 33 12.47 28.35 3.94
C PHE A 33 13.52 28.92 2.98
N TYR A 34 13.50 28.51 1.72
CA TYR A 34 14.49 28.97 0.74
C TYR A 34 14.39 30.48 0.48
N VAL A 35 13.17 31.01 0.41
CA VAL A 35 12.93 32.45 0.27
C VAL A 35 13.45 33.23 1.48
N ASN A 36 13.14 32.77 2.70
CA ASN A 36 13.52 33.45 3.94
C ASN A 36 15.03 33.40 4.20
N ASN A 37 15.71 32.35 3.74
CA ASN A 37 17.16 32.18 3.91
C ASN A 37 17.98 32.67 2.71
N GLY A 38 17.34 33.22 1.67
CA GLY A 38 18.03 33.73 0.48
C GLY A 38 18.74 32.64 -0.35
N ILE A 39 18.27 31.40 -0.26
CA ILE A 39 18.82 30.26 -1.00
C ILE A 39 18.18 30.22 -2.38
N SER A 40 19.01 30.20 -3.43
CA SER A 40 18.51 30.10 -4.80
C SER A 40 18.19 28.64 -5.15
N ILE A 41 16.98 28.38 -5.63
CA ILE A 41 16.59 27.05 -6.15
C ILE A 41 17.01 26.83 -7.60
N ALA A 42 17.53 27.86 -8.29
CA ALA A 42 17.93 27.74 -9.70
C ALA A 42 18.98 26.64 -9.98
N PRO A 43 19.99 26.41 -9.12
CA PRO A 43 20.96 25.32 -9.31
C PRO A 43 20.31 23.93 -9.26
N ALA A 44 19.13 23.78 -8.66
CA ALA A 44 18.44 22.50 -8.61
C ALA A 44 17.97 22.02 -10.00
N PHE A 45 17.88 22.94 -10.97
CA PHE A 45 17.51 22.65 -12.36
C PHE A 45 18.72 22.62 -13.29
N ASP A 46 19.93 22.70 -12.77
CA ASP A 46 21.17 22.54 -13.54
C ASP A 46 21.40 21.03 -13.79
N PRO A 47 21.74 20.60 -15.03
CA PRO A 47 22.13 19.23 -15.30
C PRO A 47 23.26 18.69 -14.41
N ALA A 48 24.11 19.55 -13.85
CA ALA A 48 25.12 19.17 -12.88
C ALA A 48 24.50 18.61 -11.59
N CYS A 49 23.40 19.19 -11.09
CA CYS A 49 22.67 18.68 -9.93
C CYS A 49 22.03 17.31 -10.23
N ALA A 50 21.50 17.11 -11.44
CA ALA A 50 20.98 15.81 -11.88
C ALA A 50 22.06 14.71 -11.94
N ALA A 51 23.30 15.07 -12.27
CA ALA A 51 24.41 14.14 -12.39
C ALA A 51 25.12 13.85 -11.06
N ASP A 52 25.05 14.79 -10.11
CA ASP A 52 25.69 14.74 -8.80
C ASP A 52 24.88 15.59 -7.81
N SER A 53 24.25 14.93 -6.83
CA SER A 53 23.43 15.62 -5.83
C SER A 53 24.22 16.64 -4.99
N SER A 54 25.56 16.54 -4.94
CA SER A 54 26.40 17.54 -4.28
C SER A 54 26.46 18.89 -5.02
N ALA A 55 26.02 18.93 -6.29
CA ALA A 55 25.88 20.15 -7.07
C ALA A 55 24.50 20.81 -6.92
N CYS A 56 23.57 20.19 -6.18
CA CYS A 56 22.26 20.75 -5.87
C CYS A 56 22.34 21.85 -4.79
N PRO A 57 21.31 22.72 -4.66
CA PRO A 57 21.20 23.63 -3.52
C PRO A 57 21.22 22.87 -2.19
N PRO A 58 21.60 23.54 -1.08
CA PRO A 58 21.47 22.95 0.26
C PRO A 58 20.03 22.45 0.50
N ASP A 59 19.89 21.28 1.11
CA ASP A 59 18.61 20.63 1.40
C ASP A 59 17.77 20.32 0.14
N ALA A 60 18.46 20.01 -0.96
CA ALA A 60 17.86 19.51 -2.19
C ALA A 60 18.71 18.39 -2.80
N SER A 61 18.05 17.38 -3.34
CA SER A 61 18.68 16.26 -4.04
C SER A 61 18.02 16.07 -5.40
N ALA A 62 18.74 15.44 -6.32
CA ALA A 62 18.18 15.09 -7.62
C ALA A 62 18.42 13.62 -7.93
N GLU A 63 17.38 12.98 -8.45
CA GLU A 63 17.42 11.62 -8.98
C GLU A 63 17.27 11.68 -10.49
N PHE A 64 18.32 11.24 -11.19
CA PHE A 64 18.28 11.08 -12.64
C PHE A 64 17.81 9.67 -13.01
N SER A 65 16.72 9.61 -13.76
CA SER A 65 16.26 8.39 -14.42
C SER A 65 16.65 8.47 -15.89
N ALA A 66 17.53 7.58 -16.33
CA ALA A 66 17.88 7.47 -17.74
C ALA A 66 16.65 7.02 -18.54
N GLY A 67 16.36 7.73 -19.64
CA GLY A 67 15.29 7.36 -20.56
C GLY A 67 15.60 6.01 -21.20
N GLY A 68 14.61 5.13 -21.27
CA GLY A 68 14.76 3.81 -21.85
C GLY A 68 13.44 3.22 -22.33
N ASN A 69 13.51 2.13 -23.08
CA ASN A 69 12.33 1.41 -23.58
C ASN A 69 11.71 0.59 -22.43
N GLY A 70 11.11 1.27 -21.44
CA GLY A 70 10.63 0.70 -20.17
C GLY A 70 9.33 -0.08 -20.27
N HIS A 71 9.02 -0.67 -21.43
CA HIS A 71 7.81 -1.43 -21.64
C HIS A 71 7.90 -2.81 -20.97
N PHE A 72 6.90 -3.14 -20.17
CA PHE A 72 6.70 -4.49 -19.65
C PHE A 72 5.29 -4.95 -19.96
N SER A 73 5.14 -6.24 -20.25
CA SER A 73 3.86 -6.85 -20.58
C SER A 73 3.78 -8.26 -20.02
N GLN A 74 2.75 -8.51 -19.23
CA GLN A 74 2.48 -9.78 -18.59
C GLN A 74 1.17 -10.36 -19.11
N SER A 75 1.06 -11.69 -19.06
CA SER A 75 -0.18 -12.41 -19.32
C SER A 75 -0.56 -13.16 -18.07
N VAL A 76 -1.49 -12.58 -17.30
CA VAL A 76 -1.85 -13.07 -15.97
C VAL A 76 -3.20 -13.78 -16.04
N GLN A 77 -3.31 -14.90 -15.34
CA GLN A 77 -4.58 -15.59 -15.13
C GLN A 77 -4.83 -15.75 -13.64
N ARG A 78 -6.07 -15.53 -13.19
CA ARG A 78 -6.46 -15.69 -11.79
C ARG A 78 -7.62 -16.67 -11.71
N LEU A 79 -7.48 -17.66 -10.85
CA LEU A 79 -8.51 -18.65 -10.54
C LEU A 79 -8.91 -18.53 -9.07
N GLY A 80 -10.19 -18.28 -8.84
CA GLY A 80 -10.81 -18.25 -7.52
C GLY A 80 -11.89 -19.31 -7.41
N LEU A 81 -11.83 -20.15 -6.39
CA LEU A 81 -12.88 -21.12 -6.03
C LEU A 81 -13.45 -20.71 -4.68
N TYR A 82 -14.78 -20.76 -4.51
CA TYR A 82 -15.37 -20.47 -3.20
C TYR A 82 -16.55 -21.37 -2.88
N ALA A 83 -16.73 -21.60 -1.58
CA ALA A 83 -17.93 -22.19 -1.01
C ALA A 83 -18.32 -21.39 0.25
N GLN A 84 -19.60 -21.07 0.37
CA GLN A 84 -20.12 -20.31 1.49
C GLN A 84 -21.55 -20.73 1.85
N ASP A 85 -21.95 -20.47 3.09
CA ASP A 85 -23.33 -20.62 3.51
C ASP A 85 -23.75 -19.52 4.49
N SER A 86 -25.07 -19.38 4.64
CA SER A 86 -25.70 -18.50 5.62
C SER A 86 -26.76 -19.30 6.38
N TRP A 87 -26.50 -19.53 7.65
CA TRP A 87 -27.35 -20.33 8.52
C TRP A 87 -28.05 -19.45 9.55
N ARG A 88 -29.37 -19.36 9.44
CA ARG A 88 -30.23 -18.72 10.43
C ARG A 88 -30.50 -19.70 11.58
N LEU A 89 -29.70 -19.63 12.65
CA LEU A 89 -29.84 -20.50 13.84
C LEU A 89 -31.11 -20.18 14.62
N THR A 90 -31.48 -18.90 14.69
CA THR A 90 -32.73 -18.43 15.30
C THR A 90 -33.31 -17.31 14.45
N PRO A 91 -34.57 -16.88 14.68
CA PRO A 91 -35.13 -15.72 13.97
C PRO A 91 -34.28 -14.45 14.09
N SER A 92 -33.50 -14.32 15.17
CA SER A 92 -32.65 -13.17 15.47
C SER A 92 -31.16 -13.38 15.21
N PHE A 93 -30.70 -14.60 14.90
CA PHE A 93 -29.28 -14.90 14.74
C PHE A 93 -28.97 -15.62 13.43
N THR A 94 -28.05 -15.04 12.67
CA THR A 94 -27.52 -15.61 11.42
C THR A 94 -26.00 -15.75 11.51
N LEU A 95 -25.50 -16.94 11.21
CA LEU A 95 -24.10 -17.25 11.03
C LEU A 95 -23.79 -17.32 9.53
N ASN A 96 -22.77 -16.60 9.09
CA ASN A 96 -22.23 -16.66 7.73
C ASN A 96 -20.83 -17.25 7.81
N TYR A 97 -20.54 -18.24 6.97
CA TYR A 97 -19.22 -18.83 6.89
C TYR A 97 -18.88 -19.16 5.44
N GLY A 98 -17.61 -19.07 5.11
CA GLY A 98 -17.13 -19.41 3.78
C GLY A 98 -15.64 -19.62 3.73
N LEU A 99 -15.21 -20.30 2.68
CA LEU A 99 -13.82 -20.51 2.33
C LEU A 99 -13.66 -20.16 0.87
N ARG A 100 -12.60 -19.40 0.57
CA ARG A 100 -12.16 -19.11 -0.77
C ARG A 100 -10.74 -19.64 -0.97
N TYR A 101 -10.45 -20.14 -2.16
CA TYR A 101 -9.10 -20.45 -2.61
C TYR A 101 -8.82 -19.57 -3.82
N ASP A 102 -7.72 -18.84 -3.81
CA ASP A 102 -7.25 -18.02 -4.93
C ASP A 102 -5.87 -18.51 -5.39
N THR A 103 -5.60 -18.39 -6.68
CA THR A 103 -4.29 -18.65 -7.27
C THR A 103 -4.12 -17.88 -8.56
N SER A 104 -2.88 -17.54 -8.89
CA SER A 104 -2.55 -16.79 -10.11
C SER A 104 -1.55 -17.56 -10.95
N PHE A 105 -1.51 -17.28 -12.25
CA PHE A 105 -0.61 -17.90 -13.21
C PHE A 105 0.07 -16.82 -14.05
N GLY A 106 1.36 -16.99 -14.31
CA GLY A 106 2.13 -16.06 -15.15
C GLY A 106 2.45 -14.73 -14.45
N LEU A 107 2.45 -14.70 -13.12
CA LEU A 107 2.67 -13.47 -12.35
C LEU A 107 4.10 -12.94 -12.50
N PHE A 108 5.07 -13.82 -12.76
CA PHE A 108 6.51 -13.51 -12.79
C PHE A 108 7.14 -13.46 -14.17
N ASP A 109 6.33 -13.70 -15.21
CA ASP A 109 6.78 -13.62 -16.59
C ASP A 109 6.43 -12.25 -17.16
N SER A 110 7.39 -11.59 -17.80
CA SER A 110 7.25 -10.29 -18.46
C SER A 110 7.92 -10.34 -19.83
N ASN A 111 7.24 -9.84 -20.86
CA ASN A 111 7.70 -9.86 -22.25
C ASN A 111 8.09 -11.28 -22.74
N GLY A 112 7.46 -12.31 -22.18
CA GLY A 112 7.75 -13.72 -22.47
C GLY A 112 9.03 -14.26 -21.82
N ALA A 113 9.62 -13.51 -20.89
CA ALA A 113 10.82 -13.88 -20.15
C ALA A 113 10.59 -13.82 -18.63
N GLY A 114 11.23 -14.72 -17.89
CA GLY A 114 11.19 -14.75 -16.42
C GLY A 114 12.53 -14.34 -15.81
N GLN A 115 12.57 -14.20 -14.48
CA GLN A 115 13.79 -13.81 -13.75
C GLN A 115 15.01 -14.69 -14.02
N SER A 116 14.84 -15.94 -14.48
CA SER A 116 15.95 -16.81 -14.88
C SER A 116 16.82 -16.22 -16.00
N GLN A 117 16.27 -15.30 -16.80
CA GLN A 117 16.96 -14.62 -17.89
C GLN A 117 17.50 -13.26 -17.48
N ASN A 118 17.19 -12.80 -16.26
CA ASN A 118 17.66 -11.53 -15.74
C ASN A 118 19.18 -11.59 -15.52
N PRO A 119 19.97 -10.70 -16.15
CA PRO A 119 21.43 -10.76 -16.06
C PRO A 119 21.97 -10.39 -14.67
N ALA A 120 21.14 -9.84 -13.77
CA ALA A 120 21.50 -9.62 -12.37
C ALA A 120 21.41 -10.88 -11.50
N LEU A 121 20.66 -11.90 -11.93
CA LEU A 121 20.48 -13.13 -11.13
C LEU A 121 21.81 -13.87 -10.85
N PRO A 122 22.74 -14.03 -11.82
CA PRO A 122 24.05 -14.65 -11.56
C PRO A 122 24.92 -13.88 -10.55
N LEU A 123 24.70 -12.57 -10.37
CA LEU A 123 25.44 -11.79 -9.37
C LEU A 123 25.15 -12.30 -7.94
N LEU A 124 24.00 -12.94 -7.74
CA LEU A 124 23.62 -13.50 -6.44
C LEU A 124 24.34 -14.83 -6.11
N GLU A 125 25.05 -15.43 -7.07
CA GLU A 125 25.89 -16.61 -6.83
C GLU A 125 27.24 -16.25 -6.21
N ILE A 126 27.62 -14.96 -6.21
CA ILE A 126 28.86 -14.49 -5.61
C ILE A 126 28.82 -14.74 -4.08
N PRO A 127 29.82 -15.41 -3.50
CA PRO A 127 29.85 -15.71 -2.08
C PRO A 127 29.70 -14.45 -1.22
N GLY A 128 28.74 -14.48 -0.29
CA GLY A 128 28.47 -13.37 0.61
C GLY A 128 27.40 -12.40 0.12
N ALA A 129 26.76 -12.65 -1.04
CA ALA A 129 25.58 -11.89 -1.44
C ALA A 129 24.47 -12.03 -0.36
N PRO A 130 23.92 -10.92 0.17
CA PRO A 130 22.92 -10.96 1.25
C PRO A 130 21.53 -11.41 0.81
N VAL A 131 21.38 -11.79 -0.46
CA VAL A 131 20.10 -12.04 -1.13
C VAL A 131 20.02 -13.49 -1.63
N PRO A 132 18.85 -14.14 -1.52
CA PRO A 132 18.69 -15.53 -1.94
C PRO A 132 18.75 -15.68 -3.46
N PHE A 133 19.58 -16.59 -3.94
CA PHE A 133 19.57 -17.01 -5.34
C PHE A 133 18.31 -17.83 -5.67
N GLY A 134 17.60 -17.45 -6.73
CA GLY A 134 16.47 -18.23 -7.26
C GLY A 134 15.50 -17.41 -8.10
N VAL A 135 14.49 -18.09 -8.63
CA VAL A 135 13.38 -17.48 -9.36
C VAL A 135 12.09 -17.57 -8.55
N PRO A 136 11.25 -16.52 -8.52
CA PRO A 136 9.96 -16.56 -7.88
C PRO A 136 9.01 -17.50 -8.62
N HIS A 137 8.05 -18.03 -7.88
CA HIS A 137 6.98 -18.87 -8.43
C HIS A 137 5.64 -18.39 -7.90
N ASP A 138 4.60 -18.58 -8.70
CA ASP A 138 3.26 -18.23 -8.25
C ASP A 138 2.89 -18.97 -6.95
N TYR A 139 2.19 -18.28 -6.07
CA TYR A 139 1.77 -18.84 -4.79
C TYR A 139 0.55 -19.77 -4.99
N ARG A 140 0.51 -20.88 -4.24
CA ARG A 140 -0.49 -21.96 -4.38
C ARG A 140 -1.22 -22.30 -3.09
N LYS A 141 -1.03 -21.53 -2.02
CA LYS A 141 -1.59 -21.82 -0.68
C LYS A 141 -2.55 -20.73 -0.20
N ALA A 142 -3.19 -20.03 -1.14
CA ALA A 142 -4.02 -18.88 -0.84
C ALA A 142 -5.45 -19.28 -0.42
N PHE A 143 -5.58 -19.85 0.77
CA PHE A 143 -6.87 -20.16 1.41
C PHE A 143 -7.35 -19.01 2.31
N ALA A 144 -8.54 -18.50 2.02
CA ALA A 144 -9.15 -17.31 2.60
C ALA A 144 -10.45 -17.68 3.34
N PRO A 145 -10.38 -18.12 4.62
CA PRO A 145 -11.56 -18.35 5.43
C PRO A 145 -12.23 -17.03 5.81
N ARG A 146 -13.55 -17.05 5.92
CA ARG A 146 -14.38 -15.90 6.32
C ARG A 146 -15.50 -16.37 7.22
N LEU A 147 -15.71 -15.64 8.31
CA LEU A 147 -16.75 -15.91 9.31
C LEU A 147 -17.42 -14.60 9.68
N GLY A 148 -18.74 -14.61 9.82
CA GLY A 148 -19.49 -13.43 10.24
C GLY A 148 -20.78 -13.80 10.94
N ILE A 149 -21.25 -12.91 11.80
CA ILE A 149 -22.51 -13.04 12.51
C ILE A 149 -23.37 -11.79 12.29
N ALA A 150 -24.69 -12.00 12.30
CA ALA A 150 -25.66 -10.93 12.42
C ALA A 150 -26.67 -11.33 13.51
N TYR A 151 -26.83 -10.47 14.50
CA TYR A 151 -27.66 -10.72 15.67
C TYR A 151 -28.57 -9.51 15.97
N ALA A 152 -29.87 -9.74 16.05
CA ALA A 152 -30.86 -8.72 16.40
C ALA A 152 -31.50 -9.07 17.77
N PRO A 153 -30.99 -8.51 18.89
CA PRO A 153 -31.50 -8.86 20.21
C PRO A 153 -32.95 -8.43 20.42
N GLY A 154 -33.71 -9.27 21.13
CA GLY A 154 -35.12 -9.02 21.46
C GLY A 154 -36.07 -9.22 20.27
N VAL A 155 -37.22 -8.55 20.33
CA VAL A 155 -38.30 -8.65 19.32
C VAL A 155 -38.54 -7.33 18.57
N SER A 156 -37.95 -6.22 19.04
CA SER A 156 -38.21 -4.89 18.46
C SER A 156 -37.57 -4.69 17.09
N GLY A 157 -36.45 -5.39 16.80
CA GLY A 157 -35.68 -5.20 15.57
C GLY A 157 -34.94 -3.86 15.49
N ASN A 158 -34.95 -3.07 16.56
CA ASN A 158 -34.32 -1.73 16.58
C ASN A 158 -32.81 -1.80 16.71
N THR A 159 -32.26 -2.90 17.23
CA THR A 159 -30.82 -3.09 17.40
C THR A 159 -30.35 -4.23 16.50
N VAL A 160 -29.26 -4.01 15.76
CA VAL A 160 -28.59 -5.06 15.00
C VAL A 160 -27.09 -5.00 15.31
N ILE A 161 -26.55 -6.14 15.71
CA ILE A 161 -25.13 -6.36 15.96
C ILE A 161 -24.58 -7.17 14.79
N ARG A 162 -23.46 -6.73 14.22
CA ARG A 162 -22.74 -7.45 13.16
C ARG A 162 -21.30 -7.57 13.58
N ALA A 163 -20.69 -8.73 13.36
CA ALA A 163 -19.27 -8.90 13.53
C ALA A 163 -18.74 -9.91 12.52
N GLY A 164 -17.47 -9.82 12.17
CA GLY A 164 -16.86 -10.76 11.25
C GLY A 164 -15.35 -10.73 11.29
N VAL A 165 -14.76 -11.83 10.84
CA VAL A 165 -13.32 -11.99 10.63
C VAL A 165 -13.09 -12.65 9.29
N GLY A 166 -12.03 -12.27 8.59
CA GLY A 166 -11.73 -12.85 7.29
C GLY A 166 -10.30 -12.59 6.85
N LEU A 167 -9.85 -13.42 5.92
CA LEU A 167 -8.59 -13.28 5.21
C LEU A 167 -8.86 -12.96 3.74
N TYR A 168 -8.09 -12.03 3.17
CA TYR A 168 -8.26 -11.53 1.81
C TYR A 168 -6.91 -11.43 1.12
N TYR A 169 -6.65 -12.28 0.12
CA TYR A 169 -5.44 -12.20 -0.69
C TYR A 169 -5.54 -11.08 -1.72
N ASN A 170 -4.40 -10.50 -2.03
CA ASN A 170 -4.24 -9.57 -3.13
C ASN A 170 -2.90 -9.82 -3.83
N ASP A 171 -2.96 -10.33 -5.05
CA ASP A 171 -1.85 -10.36 -5.98
C ASP A 171 -1.84 -9.03 -6.76
N LEU A 172 -1.23 -8.01 -6.17
CA LEU A 172 -0.96 -6.76 -6.89
C LEU A 172 0.15 -7.05 -7.90
N GLY A 173 -0.22 -7.31 -9.16
CA GLY A 173 0.70 -7.14 -10.29
C GLY A 173 0.95 -5.65 -10.61
N GLN A 174 0.14 -4.73 -10.04
CA GLN A 174 0.21 -3.29 -10.29
C GLN A 174 1.36 -2.65 -9.49
N ASN A 175 2.38 -2.20 -10.23
CA ASN A 175 3.45 -1.26 -9.85
C ASN A 175 4.52 -1.73 -8.85
N GLY A 176 4.29 -2.80 -8.08
CA GLY A 176 5.27 -3.24 -7.07
C GLY A 176 6.60 -3.81 -7.61
N TRP A 177 6.62 -4.30 -8.86
CA TRP A 177 7.78 -5.02 -9.42
C TRP A 177 8.16 -4.57 -10.84
N VAL A 178 7.71 -3.40 -11.26
CA VAL A 178 7.93 -2.92 -12.63
C VAL A 178 9.43 -2.87 -12.97
N ASP A 179 10.25 -2.38 -12.05
CA ASP A 179 11.71 -2.33 -12.22
C ASP A 179 12.31 -3.72 -12.41
N ALA A 180 11.86 -4.71 -11.63
CA ALA A 180 12.32 -6.10 -11.77
C ALA A 180 11.87 -6.72 -13.10
N PHE A 181 10.67 -6.40 -13.58
CA PHE A 181 10.18 -6.87 -14.88
C PHE A 181 10.90 -6.23 -16.07
N ARG A 182 11.29 -4.96 -15.96
CA ARG A 182 12.15 -4.29 -16.95
C ARG A 182 13.57 -4.88 -16.95
N ALA A 183 14.11 -5.16 -15.76
CA ALA A 183 15.45 -5.71 -15.58
C ALA A 183 15.63 -7.13 -16.16
N VAL A 184 14.55 -7.89 -16.39
CA VAL A 184 14.64 -9.23 -17.01
C VAL A 184 15.33 -9.20 -18.37
N SER A 185 15.09 -8.16 -19.17
CA SER A 185 15.63 -8.02 -20.53
C SER A 185 16.55 -6.82 -20.72
N ALA A 186 16.80 -6.03 -19.67
CA ALA A 186 17.68 -4.87 -19.73
C ALA A 186 19.16 -5.26 -19.51
N PRO A 187 20.12 -4.54 -20.12
CA PRO A 187 21.52 -4.66 -19.75
C PRO A 187 21.75 -4.30 -18.28
N LEU A 188 22.71 -4.96 -17.63
CA LEU A 188 23.04 -4.75 -16.21
C LEU A 188 23.34 -3.30 -15.80
N GLY A 189 23.77 -2.46 -16.74
CA GLY A 189 24.11 -1.06 -16.48
C GLY A 189 22.92 -0.10 -16.36
N GLU A 190 21.68 -0.53 -16.66
CA GLU A 190 20.50 0.34 -16.59
C GLU A 190 19.66 0.15 -15.32
N GLN A 191 19.54 -1.08 -14.77
CA GLN A 191 18.80 -1.41 -13.55
C GLN A 191 19.01 -2.89 -13.18
N ALA A 192 19.62 -3.20 -12.03
CA ALA A 192 19.66 -4.56 -11.49
C ALA A 192 18.57 -4.71 -10.42
N ALA A 193 17.42 -5.24 -10.83
CA ALA A 193 16.27 -5.44 -9.97
C ALA A 193 15.80 -6.90 -10.01
N LEU A 194 15.52 -7.47 -8.83
CA LEU A 194 15.18 -8.90 -8.65
C LEU A 194 14.02 -9.06 -7.66
N ILE A 195 13.25 -10.13 -7.81
CA ILE A 195 12.17 -10.54 -6.92
C ILE A 195 12.64 -11.74 -6.08
N ASP A 196 12.39 -11.72 -4.77
CA ASP A 196 12.78 -12.83 -3.88
C ASP A 196 12.06 -14.12 -4.30
N PRO A 197 12.79 -15.24 -4.50
CA PRO A 197 12.20 -16.53 -4.84
C PRO A 197 11.19 -17.06 -3.80
N ARG A 198 11.21 -16.53 -2.56
CA ARG A 198 10.31 -16.91 -1.46
C ARG A 198 9.04 -16.06 -1.41
N TYR A 199 8.54 -15.64 -2.57
CA TYR A 199 7.31 -14.88 -2.68
C TYR A 199 6.12 -15.56 -1.99
N HIS A 200 5.38 -14.77 -1.22
CA HIS A 200 4.07 -15.09 -0.67
C HIS A 200 3.09 -14.03 -1.15
N THR A 201 1.92 -14.45 -1.64
CA THR A 201 0.88 -13.50 -2.01
C THR A 201 0.46 -12.69 -0.78
N PRO A 202 0.53 -11.35 -0.84
CA PRO A 202 0.07 -10.49 0.24
C PRO A 202 -1.37 -10.79 0.61
N TYR A 203 -1.68 -10.64 1.89
CA TYR A 203 -3.07 -10.72 2.36
C TYR A 203 -3.35 -9.73 3.48
N ALA A 204 -4.63 -9.37 3.60
CA ALA A 204 -5.18 -8.64 4.72
C ALA A 204 -5.97 -9.58 5.63
N LEU A 205 -5.65 -9.57 6.92
CA LEU A 205 -6.54 -10.06 7.96
C LEU A 205 -7.47 -8.91 8.33
N GLN A 206 -8.78 -9.13 8.29
CA GLN A 206 -9.76 -8.14 8.70
C GLN A 206 -10.60 -8.69 9.83
N ALA A 207 -10.86 -7.85 10.83
CA ALA A 207 -11.84 -8.10 11.87
C ALA A 207 -12.70 -6.85 12.04
N SER A 208 -14.01 -7.04 12.15
CA SER A 208 -14.94 -5.94 12.37
C SER A 208 -16.05 -6.31 13.33
N ALA A 209 -16.56 -5.31 14.04
CA ALA A 209 -17.70 -5.43 14.91
C ALA A 209 -18.44 -4.11 14.99
N GLY A 210 -19.76 -4.14 14.88
CA GLY A 210 -20.57 -2.94 14.97
C GLY A 210 -21.96 -3.19 15.49
N VAL A 211 -22.54 -2.12 16.02
CA VAL A 211 -23.90 -2.08 16.54
C VAL A 211 -24.61 -0.91 15.89
N GLU A 212 -25.77 -1.20 15.31
CA GLU A 212 -26.71 -0.21 14.80
C GLU A 212 -27.94 -0.20 15.69
N HIS A 213 -28.41 0.99 16.04
CA HIS A 213 -29.60 1.17 16.86
C HIS A 213 -30.49 2.30 16.33
N THR A 214 -31.77 1.99 16.12
CA THR A 214 -32.81 2.97 15.82
C THR A 214 -33.53 3.37 17.11
N PHE A 215 -33.32 4.62 17.55
CA PHE A 215 -33.93 5.13 18.79
C PHE A 215 -35.41 5.43 18.59
N ASN A 216 -35.76 5.97 17.42
CA ASN A 216 -37.12 6.28 17.01
C ASN A 216 -37.18 6.42 15.47
N ARG A 217 -38.29 6.93 14.94
CA ARG A 217 -38.50 7.10 13.48
C ARG A 217 -37.57 8.11 12.83
N ASN A 218 -36.91 8.97 13.61
CA ASN A 218 -36.12 10.08 13.11
C ASN A 218 -34.63 9.94 13.44
N TRP A 219 -34.25 9.14 14.43
CA TRP A 219 -32.88 9.03 14.93
C TRP A 219 -32.37 7.59 14.89
N ALA A 220 -31.20 7.43 14.27
CA ALA A 220 -30.43 6.20 14.29
C ALA A 220 -28.97 6.51 14.61
N ALA A 221 -28.29 5.57 15.26
CA ALA A 221 -26.84 5.62 15.42
C ALA A 221 -26.20 4.26 15.12
N ASN A 222 -24.95 4.32 14.68
CA ASN A 222 -24.10 3.16 14.45
C ASN A 222 -22.74 3.43 15.10
N VAL A 223 -22.19 2.42 15.76
CA VAL A 223 -20.79 2.36 16.15
C VAL A 223 -20.17 1.14 15.48
N PHE A 224 -19.08 1.33 14.75
CA PHE A 224 -18.39 0.28 14.01
C PHE A 224 -16.89 0.34 14.25
N TYR A 225 -16.33 -0.76 14.73
CA TYR A 225 -14.92 -1.01 14.86
C TYR A 225 -14.41 -1.84 13.70
N GLU A 226 -13.23 -1.49 13.21
CA GLU A 226 -12.49 -2.21 12.19
C GLU A 226 -11.03 -2.34 12.58
N HIS A 227 -10.52 -3.55 12.41
CA HIS A 227 -9.11 -3.89 12.48
C HIS A 227 -8.70 -4.48 11.13
N GLN A 228 -7.60 -3.99 10.57
CA GLN A 228 -6.96 -4.59 9.42
C GLN A 228 -5.48 -4.79 9.70
N GLN A 229 -4.95 -5.93 9.29
CA GLN A 229 -3.52 -6.22 9.35
C GLN A 229 -3.06 -6.72 7.97
N GLY A 230 -2.18 -5.98 7.33
CA GLY A 230 -1.48 -6.41 6.12
C GLY A 230 -0.33 -7.34 6.47
N VAL A 231 -0.22 -8.46 5.76
CA VAL A 231 0.82 -9.47 5.95
C VAL A 231 1.39 -9.86 4.59
N HIS A 232 2.71 -10.09 4.55
CA HIS A 232 3.47 -10.35 3.32
C HIS A 232 3.28 -9.25 2.27
N GLN A 233 3.12 -8.01 2.70
CA GLN A 233 3.10 -6.87 1.80
C GLN A 233 4.46 -6.69 1.13
N TYR A 234 4.49 -5.92 0.05
CA TYR A 234 5.71 -5.70 -0.71
C TYR A 234 6.68 -4.75 -0.01
N ARG A 235 7.95 -4.99 -0.26
CA ARG A 235 9.06 -4.20 0.27
C ARG A 235 10.24 -4.17 -0.67
N ARG A 236 10.94 -3.03 -0.72
CA ARG A 236 12.09 -2.77 -1.60
C ARG A 236 13.32 -2.69 -0.72
N TYR A 237 14.27 -3.57 -1.00
CA TYR A 237 15.57 -3.60 -0.34
C TYR A 237 16.60 -3.10 -1.33
N GLU A 238 17.27 -2.01 -1.01
CA GLU A 238 18.33 -1.45 -1.84
C GLU A 238 19.69 -1.87 -1.32
N TYR A 239 20.47 -2.56 -2.17
CA TYR A 239 21.82 -2.97 -1.84
C TYR A 239 22.82 -2.21 -2.72
N VAL A 240 23.63 -1.39 -2.06
CA VAL A 240 24.69 -0.57 -2.68
C VAL A 240 26.01 -1.34 -2.84
N ALA A 241 26.58 -1.30 -4.05
CA ALA A 241 27.88 -1.88 -4.39
C ALA A 241 29.00 -1.28 -3.54
N GLY A 242 29.89 -2.13 -3.02
CA GLY A 242 31.02 -1.70 -2.17
C GLY A 242 30.65 -1.27 -0.74
N VAL A 243 29.36 -1.17 -0.40
CA VAL A 243 28.87 -0.74 0.93
C VAL A 243 28.09 -1.85 1.63
N THR A 244 27.07 -2.40 0.97
CA THR A 244 26.22 -3.49 1.51
C THR A 244 26.42 -4.81 0.76
N LEU A 245 27.00 -4.76 -0.44
CA LEU A 245 27.31 -5.91 -1.28
C LEU A 245 28.79 -6.32 -1.14
N PRO A 246 29.09 -7.63 -1.26
CA PRO A 246 30.47 -8.12 -1.26
C PRO A 246 31.24 -7.64 -2.52
N ASN A 247 32.58 -7.64 -2.41
CA ASN A 247 33.46 -7.36 -3.54
C ASN A 247 33.19 -8.30 -4.72
N GLY A 248 33.13 -7.75 -5.93
CA GLY A 248 32.83 -8.47 -7.17
C GLY A 248 31.39 -8.27 -7.67
N ILE A 249 30.55 -7.59 -6.90
CA ILE A 249 29.27 -7.04 -7.36
C ILE A 249 29.40 -5.52 -7.47
N ASP A 250 29.60 -5.03 -8.70
CA ASP A 250 29.86 -3.62 -8.96
C ASP A 250 28.60 -2.81 -9.32
N ASN A 251 27.42 -3.45 -9.30
CA ASN A 251 26.13 -2.82 -9.56
C ASN A 251 25.28 -2.83 -8.29
N ASN A 252 24.52 -1.75 -8.05
CA ASN A 252 23.50 -1.73 -7.01
C ASN A 252 22.39 -2.73 -7.36
N ILE A 253 21.79 -3.37 -6.34
CA ILE A 253 20.74 -4.37 -6.53
C ILE A 253 19.50 -3.96 -5.74
N SER A 254 18.39 -3.78 -6.44
CA SER A 254 17.07 -3.62 -5.81
C SER A 254 16.38 -4.97 -5.70
N LEU A 255 16.16 -5.46 -4.47
CA LEU A 255 15.45 -6.72 -4.20
C LEU A 255 14.03 -6.44 -3.70
N PHE A 256 13.03 -6.97 -4.40
CA PHE A 256 11.64 -6.91 -4.02
C PHE A 256 11.23 -8.15 -3.22
N LYS A 257 10.76 -7.96 -1.99
CA LYS A 257 10.32 -9.01 -1.06
C LYS A 257 8.84 -8.88 -0.72
N SER A 258 8.26 -9.96 -0.20
CA SER A 258 6.88 -10.02 0.33
C SER A 258 6.89 -10.34 1.83
N ASP A 259 7.52 -9.48 2.64
CA ASP A 259 7.69 -9.64 4.08
C ASP A 259 7.23 -8.43 4.91
N ASN A 260 6.68 -7.40 4.25
CA ASN A 260 6.20 -6.21 4.91
C ASN A 260 4.87 -6.47 5.65
N ARG A 261 4.58 -5.58 6.60
CA ARG A 261 3.41 -5.65 7.49
C ARG A 261 2.89 -4.24 7.78
N SER A 262 1.57 -4.14 7.86
CA SER A 262 0.88 -2.90 8.24
C SER A 262 -0.29 -3.21 9.15
N ARG A 263 -0.79 -2.19 9.84
CA ARG A 263 -1.90 -2.29 10.77
C ARG A 263 -2.76 -1.04 10.70
N TYR A 264 -4.07 -1.24 10.68
CA TYR A 264 -5.08 -0.21 10.84
C TYR A 264 -6.06 -0.62 11.94
N ASP A 265 -6.34 0.30 12.85
CA ASP A 265 -7.44 0.19 13.81
C ASP A 265 -8.29 1.45 13.74
N GLY A 266 -9.60 1.30 13.58
CA GLY A 266 -10.53 2.42 13.49
C GLY A 266 -11.82 2.15 14.24
N VAL A 267 -12.32 3.18 14.93
CA VAL A 267 -13.70 3.21 15.43
C VAL A 267 -14.42 4.36 14.76
N SER A 268 -15.56 4.05 14.14
CA SER A 268 -16.46 5.04 13.54
C SER A 268 -17.76 5.14 14.31
N PHE A 269 -18.27 6.36 14.40
CA PHE A 269 -19.52 6.72 15.01
C PHE A 269 -20.34 7.45 13.95
N VAL A 270 -21.54 6.95 13.67
CA VAL A 270 -22.45 7.56 12.72
C VAL A 270 -23.74 7.86 13.43
N VAL A 271 -24.21 9.10 13.31
CA VAL A 271 -25.52 9.51 13.79
C VAL A 271 -26.29 10.08 12.63
N GLN A 272 -27.51 9.58 12.44
CA GLN A 272 -28.42 9.99 11.39
C GLN A 272 -29.68 10.58 11.99
N HIS A 273 -30.07 11.74 11.47
CA HIS A 273 -31.35 12.35 11.70
C HIS A 273 -32.11 12.50 10.38
N ASN A 274 -33.37 12.05 10.36
CA ASN A 274 -34.24 12.24 9.22
C ASN A 274 -35.61 12.71 9.67
N SER A 275 -35.98 13.93 9.29
CA SER A 275 -37.29 14.53 9.53
C SER A 275 -37.73 15.33 8.31
N ARG A 276 -38.98 15.82 8.31
CA ARG A 276 -39.51 16.59 7.18
C ARG A 276 -38.78 17.92 6.92
N TRP A 277 -37.99 18.41 7.87
CA TRP A 277 -37.28 19.69 7.78
C TRP A 277 -35.76 19.53 7.72
N LEU A 278 -35.24 18.37 8.09
CA LEU A 278 -33.82 18.15 8.27
C LEU A 278 -33.46 16.70 7.97
N ASN A 279 -32.58 16.51 6.99
CA ASN A 279 -31.81 15.30 6.81
C ASN A 279 -30.36 15.60 7.20
N LEU A 280 -29.82 14.85 8.15
CA LEU A 280 -28.46 15.07 8.65
C LEU A 280 -27.78 13.75 8.91
N THR A 281 -26.52 13.67 8.53
CA THR A 281 -25.63 12.59 8.91
C THR A 281 -24.32 13.17 9.43
N ALA A 282 -23.96 12.77 10.65
CA ALA A 282 -22.68 13.09 11.27
C ALA A 282 -21.86 11.80 11.39
N HIS A 283 -20.66 11.82 10.82
CA HIS A 283 -19.70 10.72 10.90
C HIS A 283 -18.46 11.20 11.63
N TYR A 284 -17.99 10.43 12.61
CA TYR A 284 -16.72 10.65 13.28
C TYR A 284 -15.93 9.35 13.29
N THR A 285 -14.67 9.41 12.88
CA THR A 285 -13.74 8.27 12.91
C THR A 285 -12.52 8.65 13.74
N LEU A 286 -12.18 7.78 14.68
CA LEU A 286 -10.92 7.76 15.40
C LEU A 286 -10.11 6.57 14.88
N ALA A 287 -8.95 6.81 14.27
CA ALA A 287 -8.16 5.78 13.63
C ALA A 287 -6.67 5.82 13.97
N ASN A 288 -5.99 4.72 13.70
CA ASN A 288 -4.54 4.57 13.77
C ASN A 288 -4.09 3.69 12.61
N ALA A 289 -3.19 4.17 11.76
CA ALA A 289 -2.57 3.41 10.70
C ALA A 289 -1.04 3.43 10.85
N THR A 290 -0.42 2.26 10.91
CA THR A 290 1.04 2.11 11.04
C THR A 290 1.57 1.09 10.05
N THR A 291 2.78 1.30 9.57
CA THR A 291 3.43 0.41 8.60
C THR A 291 4.94 0.35 8.83
N TRP A 292 5.60 -0.64 8.23
CA TRP A 292 7.06 -0.72 8.21
C TRP A 292 7.58 -0.14 6.90
N GLY A 293 8.48 0.83 7.00
CA GLY A 293 8.99 1.61 5.87
C GLY A 293 9.90 2.74 6.33
N ALA A 294 10.85 3.11 5.46
CA ALA A 294 11.76 4.24 5.69
C ALA A 294 11.08 5.59 5.57
N THR A 295 10.15 5.70 4.62
CA THR A 295 9.44 6.94 4.32
C THR A 295 7.93 6.74 4.47
N VAL A 296 7.26 7.81 4.87
CA VAL A 296 5.81 7.98 4.79
C VAL A 296 5.45 8.18 3.30
N GLY A 297 5.10 7.09 2.61
CA GLY A 297 4.67 7.11 1.21
C GLY A 297 3.18 7.44 1.02
N GLU A 298 2.81 7.92 -0.18
CA GLU A 298 1.41 8.09 -0.60
C GLU A 298 0.82 6.82 -1.26
N LEU A 299 -0.50 6.84 -1.50
CA LEU A 299 -1.39 5.84 -2.14
C LEU A 299 -0.88 5.05 -3.36
N PHE A 300 0.26 5.41 -3.95
CA PHE A 300 0.85 4.78 -5.14
C PHE A 300 2.28 4.27 -4.95
N ASP A 301 2.92 4.56 -3.82
CA ASP A 301 4.27 4.08 -3.51
C ASP A 301 4.16 2.71 -2.80
N TYR A 302 3.79 1.71 -3.59
CA TYR A 302 3.37 0.38 -3.11
C TYR A 302 4.50 -0.45 -2.48
N VAL A 303 5.72 0.11 -2.41
CA VAL A 303 6.89 -0.61 -1.95
C VAL A 303 7.67 0.24 -0.95
N ASN A 304 7.26 0.17 0.31
CA ASN A 304 7.99 0.79 1.41
C ASN A 304 9.47 0.39 1.35
N GLY A 305 10.35 1.37 1.24
CA GLY A 305 11.79 1.17 1.36
C GLY A 305 12.16 0.58 2.71
N VAL A 306 13.29 -0.10 2.77
CA VAL A 306 13.91 -0.52 4.03
C VAL A 306 14.86 0.55 4.48
N SER A 307 14.71 0.99 5.72
CA SER A 307 15.54 2.08 6.27
C SER A 307 17.00 1.68 6.40
N ASP A 308 17.29 0.43 6.72
CA ASP A 308 18.64 -0.14 6.74
C ASP A 308 18.54 -1.63 6.39
N VAL A 309 19.10 -2.01 5.24
CA VAL A 309 19.04 -3.41 4.76
C VAL A 309 19.83 -4.40 5.62
N ARG A 310 20.76 -3.94 6.46
CA ARG A 310 21.51 -4.77 7.41
C ARG A 310 20.70 -5.10 8.67
N ASN A 311 19.77 -4.21 9.03
CA ASN A 311 18.87 -4.40 10.17
C ASN A 311 17.41 -4.11 9.75
N PRO A 312 16.84 -4.91 8.83
CA PRO A 312 15.47 -4.72 8.41
C PRO A 312 14.54 -4.93 9.60
N PHE A 313 13.52 -4.09 9.71
CA PHE A 313 12.66 -4.01 10.88
C PHE A 313 13.37 -3.53 12.16
N GLY A 314 14.47 -2.79 12.01
CA GLY A 314 15.18 -2.10 13.09
C GLY A 314 14.45 -0.85 13.61
N PRO A 315 15.01 -0.18 14.62
CA PRO A 315 14.53 1.12 15.07
C PRO A 315 14.54 2.15 13.91
N GLY A 316 13.48 2.94 13.78
CA GLY A 316 13.31 3.91 12.67
C GLY A 316 12.49 3.35 11.50
N ASP A 317 12.42 2.04 11.36
CA ASP A 317 11.79 1.36 10.22
C ASP A 317 10.27 1.15 10.37
N HIS A 318 9.68 1.69 11.44
CA HIS A 318 8.26 1.58 11.77
C HIS A 318 7.69 2.93 12.16
N GLY A 319 6.62 3.33 11.49
CA GLY A 319 5.99 4.62 11.69
C GLY A 319 4.51 4.62 11.34
N PRO A 320 3.86 5.79 11.46
CA PRO A 320 2.52 5.98 10.93
C PRO A 320 2.51 5.83 9.39
N SER A 321 1.41 5.33 8.83
CA SER A 321 1.20 5.27 7.37
C SER A 321 0.96 6.67 6.81
N GLY A 322 1.23 6.93 5.52
CA GLY A 322 0.91 8.23 4.90
C GLY A 322 -0.57 8.60 4.91
N GLU A 323 -1.44 7.60 5.00
CA GLU A 323 -2.89 7.77 5.12
C GLU A 323 -3.37 7.86 6.58
N ASP A 324 -2.47 7.85 7.56
CA ASP A 324 -2.86 7.96 8.97
C ASP A 324 -3.51 9.31 9.25
N VAL A 325 -4.81 9.26 9.54
CA VAL A 325 -5.60 10.41 9.98
C VAL A 325 -6.26 10.05 11.30
N ARG A 326 -5.73 10.61 12.38
CA ARG A 326 -6.16 10.27 13.74
C ARG A 326 -7.63 10.56 13.99
N HIS A 327 -8.08 11.77 13.61
CA HIS A 327 -9.45 12.21 13.77
C HIS A 327 -10.01 12.65 12.42
N ARG A 328 -11.17 12.13 12.04
CA ARG A 328 -11.92 12.62 10.89
C ARG A 328 -13.38 12.81 11.26
N PHE A 329 -13.90 14.02 11.02
CA PHE A 329 -15.31 14.37 11.22
C PHE A 329 -15.90 14.84 9.90
N VAL A 330 -17.04 14.25 9.51
CA VAL A 330 -17.79 14.62 8.32
C VAL A 330 -19.23 14.90 8.71
N LEU A 331 -19.71 16.10 8.38
CA LEU A 331 -21.10 16.51 8.55
C LEU A 331 -21.71 16.74 7.17
N ALA A 332 -22.77 16.01 6.85
CA ALA A 332 -23.48 16.15 5.60
C ALA A 332 -24.98 16.20 5.85
N GLY A 333 -25.71 17.08 5.15
CA GLY A 333 -27.15 17.15 5.31
C GLY A 333 -27.81 18.28 4.54
N THR A 334 -29.13 18.27 4.55
CA THR A 334 -29.98 19.28 3.92
C THR A 334 -31.08 19.70 4.89
N ALA A 335 -31.23 21.01 5.09
CA ALA A 335 -32.35 21.62 5.78
C ALA A 335 -33.35 22.17 4.78
N HIS A 336 -34.61 21.75 4.89
CA HIS A 336 -35.73 22.26 4.10
C HIS A 336 -36.39 23.42 4.87
N LEU A 337 -36.09 24.63 4.44
CA LEU A 337 -36.58 25.87 5.03
C LEU A 337 -37.92 26.29 4.39
N PRO A 338 -38.66 27.24 5.01
CA PRO A 338 -39.83 27.84 4.37
C PRO A 338 -39.52 28.42 2.99
N TRP A 339 -40.59 28.65 2.21
CA TRP A 339 -40.49 29.24 0.87
C TRP A 339 -39.73 28.40 -0.17
N LYS A 340 -39.69 27.07 0.01
CA LYS A 340 -38.99 26.13 -0.88
C LYS A 340 -37.48 26.39 -0.95
N ILE A 341 -36.90 26.93 0.12
CA ILE A 341 -35.45 27.11 0.24
C ILE A 341 -34.86 25.83 0.80
N GLU A 342 -33.78 25.35 0.20
CA GLU A 342 -33.00 24.22 0.68
C GLU A 342 -31.58 24.67 0.97
N LEU A 343 -31.08 24.32 2.15
CA LEU A 343 -29.71 24.58 2.56
C LEU A 343 -29.00 23.24 2.76
N SER A 344 -28.05 22.94 1.88
CA SER A 344 -27.22 21.74 1.97
C SER A 344 -25.82 22.05 2.46
N THR A 345 -25.24 21.14 3.23
CA THR A 345 -23.86 21.22 3.70
C THR A 345 -23.13 19.90 3.50
N LEU A 346 -21.84 20.00 3.20
CA LEU A 346 -20.84 18.95 3.32
C LEU A 346 -19.60 19.61 3.94
N SER A 347 -19.28 19.24 5.16
CA SER A 347 -18.12 19.75 5.89
C SER A 347 -17.25 18.59 6.35
N GLN A 348 -15.96 18.67 6.09
CA GLN A 348 -14.96 17.69 6.51
C GLN A 348 -13.87 18.37 7.33
N PHE A 349 -13.54 17.77 8.46
CA PHE A 349 -12.47 18.21 9.34
C PHE A 349 -11.59 17.00 9.65
N GLU A 350 -10.27 17.17 9.54
CA GLU A 350 -9.32 16.08 9.77
C GLU A 350 -8.07 16.57 10.51
N SER A 351 -7.48 15.67 11.29
CA SER A 351 -6.13 15.89 11.82
C SER A 351 -5.10 15.91 10.70
N ALA A 352 -3.97 16.58 10.95
CA ALA A 352 -2.83 16.54 10.04
C ALA A 352 -2.34 15.10 9.84
N ARG A 353 -1.86 14.83 8.63
CA ARG A 353 -1.21 13.57 8.26
C ARG A 353 0.24 13.57 8.75
N PRO A 354 0.83 12.38 8.97
CA PRO A 354 2.26 12.28 9.23
C PRO A 354 3.07 12.69 8.00
N PHE A 355 4.33 13.04 8.24
CA PHE A 355 5.33 13.28 7.22
C PHE A 355 6.65 12.68 7.70
N THR A 356 7.52 12.30 6.76
CA THR A 356 8.88 11.85 7.07
C THR A 356 9.75 13.07 7.38
N MET A 357 10.58 12.99 8.41
CA MET A 357 11.69 13.93 8.57
C MET A 357 12.92 13.26 7.97
N ALA A 358 13.46 13.86 6.91
CA ALA A 358 14.66 13.41 6.20
C ALA A 358 15.83 14.35 6.53
N ASP A 359 17.04 13.81 6.63
CA ASP A 359 18.28 14.57 6.70
C ASP A 359 18.99 14.44 5.34
N GLY A 360 18.51 15.19 4.34
CA GLY A 360 18.77 14.96 2.91
C GLY A 360 20.22 15.16 2.45
N ALA A 361 21.18 15.32 3.37
CA ALA A 361 22.60 15.46 3.07
C ALA A 361 23.48 14.32 3.64
N ASP A 362 23.01 13.59 4.67
CA ASP A 362 23.86 12.66 5.42
C ASP A 362 23.30 11.22 5.44
N ASP A 363 24.14 10.25 5.11
CA ASP A 363 23.89 8.83 5.37
C ASP A 363 24.19 8.52 6.85
N LEU A 364 23.20 8.77 7.70
CA LEU A 364 23.33 8.61 9.16
C LEU A 364 23.46 7.14 9.60
N ASN A 365 23.03 6.18 8.78
CA ASN A 365 23.00 4.76 9.11
C ASN A 365 24.16 3.95 8.46
N GLY A 366 24.89 4.56 7.53
CA GLY A 366 26.03 3.99 6.81
C GLY A 366 25.67 2.92 5.78
N ASP A 367 24.46 2.90 5.26
CA ASP A 367 24.00 1.92 4.25
C ASP A 367 24.26 2.34 2.80
N GLY A 368 24.76 3.55 2.59
CA GLY A 368 25.08 4.13 1.29
C GLY A 368 23.90 4.81 0.61
N ILE A 369 22.77 4.97 1.29
CA ILE A 369 21.57 5.66 0.82
C ILE A 369 21.35 6.89 1.71
N VAL A 370 21.23 8.06 1.09
CA VAL A 370 20.92 9.31 1.79
C VAL A 370 19.41 9.43 1.90
N GLY A 371 18.88 9.75 3.09
CA GLY A 371 17.44 9.83 3.33
C GLY A 371 17.06 10.15 4.76
#